data_AF-A0A429G185-F1
#
_entry.id   AF-A0A429G185-F1
#
_cell.length_a   1.000
_cell.length_b   1.000
_cell.length_c   1.000
_cell.angle_alpha   90.00
_cell.angle_beta   90.00
_cell.angle_gamma   90.00
#
_symmetry.space_group_name_H-M   'P 1'
#
loop_
_entity.id
_entity.type
_entity.pdbx_description
1 polymer ?
#
loop_
_entity_poly.entity_id
_entity_poly.type
_entity_poly.pdbx_seq_one_letter_code
_entity_poly.pdbx_strand_id
1 'polypeptide(L)'
;MSASRDEVTRLVRLLTLADVQGIGLLDLQQLARENADRKHQADEPVYGVLNCLRMWENLIRRMEDGWRRQDYYMVYEYLNVLTVRNAIEDFLDAMSAGLRAKVGRCVERLDGRYRAVTFDDGGEELGKYWRSLAEGREARWWWTRRPAELPPGW
;
A
#
# COMPACT_ATOMS: atom_id res chain seq x y z
N MET A 1 -18.71 5.88 -19.78
CA MET A 1 -18.79 4.61 -19.02
C MET A 1 -17.48 4.45 -18.25
N SER A 2 -17.43 4.87 -16.97
CA SER A 2 -16.23 4.70 -16.16
C SER A 2 -16.17 3.25 -15.67
N ALA A 3 -15.19 2.50 -16.14
CA ALA A 3 -14.82 1.25 -15.47
C ALA A 3 -14.57 1.56 -13.98
N SER A 4 -15.05 0.68 -13.10
CA SER A 4 -14.87 0.80 -11.65
C SER A 4 -13.39 1.05 -11.32
N ARG A 5 -13.05 2.26 -10.85
CA ARG A 5 -11.69 2.68 -10.43
C ARG A 5 -11.24 2.04 -9.10
N ASP A 6 -11.88 0.94 -8.72
CA ASP A 6 -11.74 0.27 -7.43
C ASP A 6 -11.21 -1.15 -7.69
N GLU A 7 -9.88 -1.24 -7.81
CA GLU A 7 -9.19 -2.49 -8.14
C GLU A 7 -9.31 -3.49 -6.99
N VAL A 8 -9.35 -3.02 -5.74
CA VAL A 8 -9.52 -3.91 -4.58
C VAL A 8 -10.92 -4.51 -4.56
N THR A 9 -11.98 -3.74 -4.84
CA THR A 9 -13.34 -4.27 -4.98
C THR A 9 -13.43 -5.29 -6.12
N ARG A 10 -12.74 -5.03 -7.23
CA ARG A 10 -12.65 -6.00 -8.33
C ARG A 10 -11.94 -7.28 -7.89
N LEU A 11 -10.82 -7.18 -7.17
CA LEU A 11 -10.10 -8.33 -6.63
C LEU A 11 -11.01 -9.18 -5.75
N VAL A 12 -11.69 -8.57 -4.78
CA VAL A 12 -12.58 -9.26 -3.84
C VAL A 12 -13.65 -10.09 -4.55
N ARG A 13 -14.23 -9.57 -5.64
CA ARG A 13 -15.23 -10.30 -6.45
C ARG A 13 -14.66 -11.53 -7.18
N LEU A 14 -13.34 -11.63 -7.34
CA LEU A 14 -12.64 -12.72 -8.04
C LEU A 14 -12.02 -13.75 -7.09
N LEU A 15 -12.09 -13.51 -5.77
CA LEU A 15 -11.57 -14.43 -4.77
C LEU A 15 -12.51 -15.63 -4.63
N THR A 16 -11.92 -16.82 -4.65
CA THR A 16 -12.58 -18.07 -4.28
C THR A 16 -12.55 -18.25 -2.76
N LEU A 17 -13.28 -19.24 -2.24
CA LEU A 17 -13.21 -19.60 -0.82
C LEU A 17 -11.77 -19.93 -0.38
N ALA A 18 -11.03 -20.68 -1.21
CA ALA A 18 -9.63 -21.01 -0.93
C ALA A 18 -8.73 -19.77 -0.89
N ASP A 19 -8.98 -18.78 -1.75
CA ASP A 19 -8.25 -17.51 -1.72
C ASP A 19 -8.53 -16.73 -0.42
N VAL A 20 -9.81 -16.68 -0.01
CA VAL A 20 -10.22 -16.00 1.23
C VAL A 20 -9.58 -16.68 2.45
N GLN A 21 -9.53 -18.01 2.48
CA GLN A 21 -8.84 -18.75 3.54
C GLN A 21 -7.33 -18.49 3.55
N GLY A 22 -6.71 -18.42 2.36
CA GLY A 22 -5.29 -18.07 2.24
C GLY A 22 -4.98 -16.68 2.77
N ILE A 23 -5.83 -15.69 2.45
CA ILE A 23 -5.73 -14.34 3.03
C ILE A 23 -5.93 -14.37 4.54
N GLY A 24 -6.95 -15.09 5.03
CA GLY A 24 -7.23 -15.19 6.46
C GLY A 24 -6.06 -15.78 7.27
N LEU A 25 -5.32 -16.74 6.71
CA LEU A 25 -4.12 -17.26 7.36
C LEU A 25 -3.01 -16.20 7.49
N LEU A 26 -2.77 -15.43 6.42
CA LEU A 26 -1.79 -14.33 6.44
C LEU A 26 -2.21 -13.23 7.43
N ASP A 27 -3.50 -12.92 7.48
CA ASP A 27 -4.06 -11.93 8.41
C ASP A 27 -3.91 -12.38 9.87
N LEU A 28 -4.12 -13.67 10.17
CA LEU A 28 -3.88 -14.22 11.51
C LEU A 28 -2.40 -14.16 11.90
N GLN A 29 -1.48 -14.45 10.98
CA GLN A 29 -0.05 -14.32 11.22
C GLN A 29 0.34 -12.86 11.49
N GLN A 30 -0.20 -11.93 10.73
CA GLN A 30 0.02 -10.50 10.92
C GLN A 30 -0.55 -10.02 12.25
N LEU A 31 -1.77 -10.45 12.60
CA LEU A 31 -2.39 -10.13 13.88
C LEU A 31 -1.54 -10.60 15.06
N ALA A 32 -1.00 -11.81 14.99
CA ALA A 32 -0.11 -12.34 16.03
C ALA A 32 1.15 -11.47 16.20
N ARG A 33 1.76 -10.99 15.10
CA ARG A 33 2.91 -10.07 15.14
C ARG A 33 2.52 -8.74 15.78
N GLU A 34 1.43 -8.14 15.33
CA GLU A 34 0.97 -6.85 15.86
C GLU A 34 0.59 -6.91 17.33
N ASN A 35 -0.04 -8.01 17.77
CA ASN A 35 -0.43 -8.20 19.16
C ASN A 35 0.75 -8.49 20.09
N ALA A 36 1.88 -8.99 19.59
CA ALA A 36 3.07 -9.23 20.40
C ALA A 36 3.58 -7.94 21.09
N ASP A 37 3.40 -6.79 20.44
CA ASP A 37 3.86 -5.48 20.92
C ASP A 37 2.75 -4.66 21.62
N ARG A 38 1.52 -5.20 21.73
CA ARG A 38 0.36 -4.46 22.26
C ARG A 38 0.06 -4.80 23.71
N LYS A 39 -0.27 -3.77 24.49
CA LYS A 39 -0.84 -3.91 25.85
C LYS A 39 -2.25 -4.53 25.85
N HIS A 40 -3.03 -4.27 24.81
CA HIS A 40 -4.36 -4.84 24.61
C HIS A 40 -4.42 -5.52 23.24
N GLN A 41 -4.80 -6.79 23.24
CA GLN A 41 -4.90 -7.56 22.01
C GLN A 41 -6.09 -7.08 21.18
N ALA A 42 -5.88 -6.98 19.87
CA ALA A 42 -6.95 -6.76 18.90
C ALA A 42 -7.43 -8.10 18.32
N ASP A 43 -8.63 -8.09 17.76
CA ASP A 43 -9.23 -9.26 17.11
C ASP A 43 -8.97 -9.27 15.59
N GLU A 44 -8.49 -8.16 15.02
CA GLU A 44 -8.18 -8.02 13.60
C GLU A 44 -6.85 -7.28 13.39
N PRO A 45 -6.07 -7.63 12.34
CA PRO A 45 -4.84 -6.94 12.04
C PRO A 45 -5.12 -5.55 11.46
N VAL A 46 -4.37 -4.55 11.90
CA VAL A 46 -4.36 -3.22 11.29
C VAL A 46 -3.80 -3.32 9.87
N TYR A 47 -2.75 -4.12 9.66
CA TYR A 47 -2.07 -4.25 8.37
C TYR A 47 -2.35 -5.60 7.68
N GLY A 48 -3.60 -6.06 7.72
CA GLY A 48 -4.04 -7.24 6.95
C GLY A 48 -3.99 -7.00 5.43
N VAL A 49 -3.97 -8.09 4.64
CA VAL A 49 -3.71 -8.07 3.19
C VAL A 49 -4.64 -7.11 2.45
N LEU A 50 -5.95 -7.26 2.62
CA LEU A 50 -6.93 -6.41 1.93
C LEU A 50 -6.92 -4.96 2.44
N ASN A 51 -6.61 -4.76 3.72
CA ASN A 51 -6.51 -3.40 4.26
C ASN A 51 -5.30 -2.66 3.70
N CYS A 52 -4.15 -3.33 3.63
CA CYS A 52 -2.94 -2.79 3.00
C CYS A 52 -3.18 -2.37 1.54
N LEU A 53 -3.84 -3.22 0.75
CA LEU A 53 -4.22 -2.89 -0.64
C LEU A 53 -5.14 -1.66 -0.70
N ARG A 54 -6.12 -1.54 0.21
CA ARG A 54 -7.02 -0.38 0.28
C ARG A 54 -6.28 0.89 0.69
N MET A 55 -5.36 0.82 1.65
CA MET A 55 -4.53 1.97 2.04
C MET A 55 -3.70 2.46 0.85
N TRP A 56 -3.13 1.54 0.07
CA TRP A 56 -2.41 1.87 -1.15
C TRP A 56 -3.30 2.52 -2.21
N GLU A 57 -4.44 1.91 -2.51
CA GLU A 57 -5.41 2.46 -3.46
C GLU A 57 -5.95 3.83 -3.02
N ASN A 58 -6.21 4.02 -1.72
CA ASN A 58 -6.71 5.28 -1.19
C ASN A 58 -5.68 6.41 -1.34
N LEU A 59 -4.39 6.16 -1.08
CA LEU A 59 -3.34 7.15 -1.33
C LEU A 59 -3.32 7.53 -2.82
N ILE A 60 -3.32 6.54 -3.72
CA ILE A 60 -3.34 6.77 -5.16
C ILE A 60 -4.54 7.62 -5.57
N ARG A 61 -5.73 7.31 -5.07
CA ARG A 61 -6.96 8.07 -5.37
C ARG A 61 -6.88 9.52 -4.88
N ARG A 62 -6.26 9.77 -3.72
CA ARG A 62 -6.05 11.14 -3.24
C ARG A 62 -5.16 11.93 -4.19
N MET A 63 -4.08 11.33 -4.69
CA MET A 63 -3.21 11.93 -5.71
C MET A 63 -3.91 12.12 -7.06
N GLU A 64 -4.67 11.13 -7.52
CA GLU A 64 -5.45 11.21 -8.78
C GLU A 64 -6.49 12.34 -8.74
N ASP A 65 -7.07 12.59 -7.57
CA ASP A 65 -8.03 13.68 -7.36
C ASP A 65 -7.34 15.04 -7.09
N GLY A 66 -6.01 15.12 -7.18
CA GLY A 66 -5.22 16.34 -6.91
C GLY A 66 -5.39 16.84 -5.48
N TRP A 67 -5.53 15.91 -4.52
CA TRP A 67 -5.71 16.21 -3.09
C TRP A 67 -6.94 17.04 -2.73
N ARG A 68 -7.87 17.31 -3.66
CA ARG A 68 -9.00 18.25 -3.50
C ARG A 68 -9.90 18.03 -2.28
N ARG A 69 -9.89 16.83 -1.69
CA ARG A 69 -10.70 16.48 -0.51
C ARG A 69 -9.88 16.42 0.78
N GLN A 70 -8.63 16.85 0.76
CA GLN A 70 -7.73 16.86 1.91
C GLN A 70 -7.39 18.31 2.23
N ASP A 71 -7.79 18.76 3.42
CA ASP A 71 -7.35 20.07 3.93
C ASP A 71 -5.89 20.03 4.43
N TYR A 72 -5.39 18.81 4.71
CA TYR A 72 -4.06 18.54 5.22
C TYR A 72 -3.69 17.06 4.99
N TYR A 73 -2.43 16.77 4.66
CA TYR A 73 -1.86 15.42 4.57
C TYR A 73 -0.34 15.48 4.79
N MET A 74 0.13 14.88 5.88
CA MET A 74 1.53 14.95 6.28
C MET A 74 2.41 14.03 5.44
N VAL A 75 3.66 14.44 5.19
CA VAL A 75 4.67 13.56 4.59
C VAL A 75 4.81 12.23 5.35
N TYR A 76 4.68 12.23 6.67
CA TYR A 76 4.71 10.99 7.46
C TYR A 76 3.55 10.03 7.17
N GLU A 77 2.37 10.54 6.82
CA GLU A 77 1.24 9.69 6.39
C GLU A 77 1.53 9.07 5.02
N TYR A 78 2.23 9.79 4.14
CA TYR A 78 2.71 9.25 2.87
C TYR A 78 3.74 8.12 3.10
N LEU A 79 4.76 8.37 3.92
CA LEU A 79 5.80 7.40 4.26
C LEU A 79 5.23 6.14 4.92
N ASN A 80 4.19 6.29 5.75
CA ASN A 80 3.49 5.15 6.35
C ASN A 80 2.86 4.26 5.27
N VAL A 81 2.21 4.84 4.27
CA VAL A 81 1.61 4.07 3.17
C VAL A 81 2.68 3.45 2.25
N LEU A 82 3.85 4.07 2.08
CA LEU A 82 4.96 3.40 1.39
C LEU A 82 5.48 2.17 2.16
N THR A 83 5.46 2.23 3.49
CA THR A 83 5.75 1.06 4.34
C THR A 83 4.67 -0.03 4.18
N VAL A 84 3.41 0.36 4.03
CA VAL A 84 2.33 -0.57 3.67
C VAL A 84 2.60 -1.21 2.31
N ARG A 85 3.12 -0.48 1.32
CA ARG A 85 3.50 -1.06 0.03
C ARG A 85 4.63 -2.07 0.14
N ASN A 86 5.56 -1.88 1.07
CA ASN A 86 6.57 -2.89 1.41
C ASN A 86 5.91 -4.18 1.92
N ALA A 87 4.98 -4.07 2.88
CA ALA A 87 4.26 -5.22 3.43
C ALA A 87 3.44 -5.98 2.38
N ILE A 88 2.92 -5.28 1.36
CA ILE A 88 2.25 -5.93 0.22
C ILE A 88 3.19 -6.89 -0.53
N GLU A 89 4.49 -6.56 -0.66
CA GLU A 89 5.46 -7.50 -1.26
C GLU A 89 5.65 -8.73 -0.38
N ASP A 90 5.83 -8.53 0.92
CA ASP A 90 6.00 -9.63 1.87
C ASP A 90 4.80 -10.60 1.82
N PHE A 91 3.59 -10.06 1.71
CA PHE A 91 2.39 -10.88 1.53
C PHE A 91 2.38 -11.62 0.19
N LEU A 92 2.76 -10.97 -0.92
CA LEU A 92 2.84 -11.63 -2.22
C LEU A 92 3.85 -12.78 -2.23
N ASP A 93 4.94 -12.65 -1.48
CA ASP A 93 5.96 -13.70 -1.35
C ASP A 93 5.50 -14.88 -0.49
N ALA A 94 4.61 -14.65 0.47
CA ALA A 94 4.02 -15.70 1.30
C ALA A 94 2.80 -16.40 0.66
N MET A 95 2.23 -15.86 -0.43
CA MET A 95 1.03 -16.40 -1.08
C MET A 95 1.31 -17.63 -1.94
N SER A 96 0.31 -18.52 -2.04
CA SER A 96 0.30 -19.57 -3.07
C SER A 96 0.30 -18.98 -4.47
N ALA A 97 0.83 -19.69 -5.47
CA ALA A 97 0.99 -19.16 -6.83
C ALA A 97 -0.33 -18.63 -7.44
N GLY A 98 -1.46 -19.31 -7.21
CA GLY A 98 -2.76 -18.89 -7.71
C GLY A 98 -3.27 -17.59 -7.07
N LEU A 99 -3.16 -17.49 -5.74
CA LEU A 99 -3.55 -16.29 -5.00
C LEU A 99 -2.60 -15.12 -5.33
N ARG A 100 -1.29 -15.37 -5.35
CA ARG A 100 -0.25 -14.41 -5.75
C ARG A 100 -0.53 -13.84 -7.14
N ALA A 101 -0.93 -14.65 -8.11
CA ALA A 101 -1.25 -14.17 -9.45
C ALA A 101 -2.48 -13.23 -9.45
N LYS A 102 -3.50 -13.49 -8.63
CA LYS A 102 -4.69 -12.62 -8.53
C LYS A 102 -4.36 -11.29 -7.84
N VAL A 103 -3.71 -11.35 -6.68
CA VAL A 103 -3.32 -10.17 -5.90
C VAL A 103 -2.27 -9.37 -6.65
N GLY A 104 -1.27 -10.02 -7.26
CA GLY A 104 -0.23 -9.39 -8.05
C GLY A 104 -0.78 -8.56 -9.22
N ARG A 105 -1.80 -9.04 -9.94
CA ARG A 105 -2.48 -8.23 -10.97
C ARG A 105 -3.20 -7.00 -10.42
N CYS A 106 -3.75 -7.08 -9.21
CA CYS A 106 -4.33 -5.91 -8.54
C CYS A 106 -3.22 -4.90 -8.23
N VAL A 107 -2.11 -5.38 -7.66
CA VAL A 107 -0.95 -4.55 -7.30
C VAL A 107 -0.32 -3.89 -8.53
N GLU A 108 -0.10 -4.62 -9.63
CA GLU A 108 0.43 -4.05 -10.88
C GLU A 108 -0.42 -2.90 -11.42
N ARG A 109 -1.76 -3.01 -11.35
CA ARG A 109 -2.66 -1.94 -11.77
C ARG A 109 -2.60 -0.73 -10.86
N LEU A 110 -2.55 -0.95 -9.54
CA LEU A 110 -2.38 0.12 -8.57
C LEU A 110 -1.02 0.81 -8.75
N ASP A 111 0.05 0.05 -8.92
CA ASP A 111 1.40 0.57 -9.15
C ASP A 111 1.50 1.36 -10.46
N GLY A 112 0.80 0.92 -11.52
CA GLY A 112 0.68 1.68 -12.76
C GLY A 112 -0.01 3.03 -12.56
N ARG A 113 -1.08 3.07 -11.76
CA ARG A 113 -1.79 4.32 -11.39
C ARG A 113 -0.91 5.22 -10.53
N TYR A 114 -0.21 4.66 -9.53
CA TYR A 114 0.74 5.39 -8.70
C TYR A 114 1.84 6.06 -9.55
N ARG A 115 2.44 5.33 -10.49
CA ARG A 115 3.44 5.90 -11.41
C ARG A 115 2.89 7.07 -12.22
N ALA A 116 1.62 7.00 -12.63
CA ALA A 116 1.00 8.05 -13.44
C ALA A 116 0.78 9.37 -12.66
N VAL A 117 0.75 9.34 -11.33
CA VAL A 117 0.51 10.51 -10.46
C VAL A 117 1.72 10.89 -9.59
N THR A 118 2.88 10.29 -9.87
CA THR A 118 4.13 10.54 -9.14
C THR A 118 5.29 10.82 -10.10
N PHE A 119 6.29 11.56 -9.61
CA PHE A 119 7.54 11.81 -10.31
C PHE A 119 8.69 11.07 -9.64
N ASP A 120 9.60 10.51 -10.44
CA ASP A 120 10.84 9.89 -9.94
C ASP A 120 11.90 10.96 -9.76
N ASP A 121 12.20 11.30 -8.51
CA ASP A 121 13.23 12.27 -8.16
C ASP A 121 14.47 11.59 -7.56
N GLY A 122 14.60 10.26 -7.75
CA GLY A 122 15.68 9.50 -7.14
C GLY A 122 15.60 9.43 -5.61
N GLY A 123 14.47 9.81 -5.01
CA GLY A 123 14.29 9.85 -3.56
C GLY A 123 14.74 11.16 -2.91
N GLU A 124 15.05 12.20 -3.70
CA GLU A 124 15.49 13.50 -3.19
C GLU A 124 14.49 14.11 -2.21
N GLU A 125 13.19 14.10 -2.53
CA GLU A 125 12.17 14.67 -1.66
C GLU A 125 11.99 13.87 -0.38
N LEU A 126 11.77 12.55 -0.49
CA LEU A 126 11.52 11.72 0.68
C LEU A 126 12.75 11.52 1.56
N GLY A 127 13.96 11.62 0.99
CA GLY A 127 15.22 11.53 1.72
C GLY A 127 15.38 12.60 2.80
N LYS A 128 14.71 13.76 2.65
CA LYS A 128 14.67 14.83 3.67
C LYS A 128 14.03 14.36 4.98
N TYR A 129 13.12 13.39 4.90
CA TYR A 129 12.27 12.96 6.01
C TYR A 129 12.58 11.54 6.48
N TRP A 130 13.24 10.74 5.65
CA TRP A 130 13.50 9.33 5.95
C TRP A 130 14.96 8.91 5.72
N ARG A 131 15.66 8.70 6.84
CA ARG A 131 17.09 8.41 6.88
C ARG A 131 17.50 7.18 6.05
N SER A 132 16.70 6.11 6.05
CA SER A 132 17.07 4.90 5.30
C SER A 132 17.16 5.14 3.80
N LEU A 133 16.34 6.02 3.24
CA LEU A 133 16.45 6.42 1.83
C LEU A 133 17.61 7.38 1.62
N ALA A 134 17.79 8.37 2.52
CA ALA A 134 18.93 9.31 2.44
C ALA A 134 20.30 8.60 2.46
N GLU A 135 20.39 7.49 3.19
CA GLU A 135 21.60 6.67 3.30
C GLU A 135 21.65 5.54 2.25
N GLY A 136 20.72 5.52 1.29
CA GLY A 136 20.69 4.55 0.18
C GLY A 136 20.38 3.10 0.61
N ARG A 137 19.81 2.88 1.80
CA ARG A 137 19.46 1.55 2.32
C ARG A 137 18.09 1.04 1.88
N GLU A 138 17.19 1.94 1.47
CA GLU A 138 15.97 1.57 0.76
C GLU A 138 16.13 1.93 -0.71
N ALA A 139 15.88 0.97 -1.58
CA ALA A 139 16.09 1.10 -3.03
C ALA A 139 14.86 0.70 -3.84
N ARG A 140 13.74 0.34 -3.20
CA ARG A 140 12.53 -0.04 -3.92
C ARG A 140 11.93 1.17 -4.62
N TRP A 141 11.54 0.97 -5.87
CA TRP A 141 11.25 2.06 -6.81
C TRP A 141 10.10 2.99 -6.39
N TRP A 142 9.17 2.58 -5.51
CA TRP A 142 8.13 3.51 -5.04
C TRP A 142 8.66 4.52 -4.02
N TRP A 143 9.80 4.25 -3.36
CA TRP A 143 10.47 5.17 -2.44
C TRP A 143 11.28 6.25 -3.14
N THR A 144 11.63 6.07 -4.42
CA THR A 144 12.33 7.11 -5.19
C THR A 144 11.39 8.12 -5.81
N ARG A 145 10.11 8.10 -5.41
CA ARG A 145 9.04 8.84 -6.06
C ARG A 145 8.26 9.69 -5.08
N ARG A 146 7.96 10.91 -5.50
CA ARG A 146 7.08 11.85 -4.80
C ARG A 146 5.79 12.10 -5.57
N PRO A 147 4.71 12.58 -4.91
CA PRO A 147 3.53 13.08 -5.61
C PRO A 147 3.91 14.15 -6.65
N ALA A 148 3.26 14.11 -7.82
CA ALA A 148 3.47 15.11 -8.87
C ALA A 148 3.04 16.52 -8.38
N GLU A 149 1.89 16.57 -7.71
CA GLU A 149 1.42 17.69 -6.91
C GLU A 149 1.56 17.30 -5.43
N LEU A 150 2.22 18.13 -4.62
CA LEU A 150 2.36 17.87 -3.18
C LEU A 150 1.04 18.22 -2.46
N PRO A 151 0.63 17.42 -1.45
CA PRO A 151 -0.58 17.72 -0.71
C PRO A 151 -0.41 18.98 0.14
N PRO A 152 -1.54 19.59 0.58
CA PRO A 152 -1.51 20.58 1.64
C PRO A 152 -0.89 19.97 2.91
N GLY A 153 0.10 20.65 3.51
CA GLY A 153 0.71 20.19 4.77
C GLY A 153 1.91 19.26 4.65
N TRP A 154 2.47 19.11 3.44
CA TRP A 154 3.68 18.32 3.18
C TRP A 154 4.89 18.73 4.03
#